data_AF-A0A9D2N4V0-F1
#
_entry.id   AF-A0A9D2N4V0-F1
#
_cell.length_a   1.000
_cell.length_b   1.000
_cell.length_c   1.000
_cell.angle_alpha   90.00
_cell.angle_beta   90.00
_cell.angle_gamma   90.00
#
_symmetry.space_group_name_H-M   'P 1'
#
loop_
_entity.id
_entity.type
_entity.pdbx_description
1 polymer ?
#
loop_
_entity_poly.entity_id
_entity_poly.type
_entity_poly.pdbx_seq_one_letter_code
_entity_poly.pdbx_strand_id
1 'polypeptide(L)'
;MDGLFVGLMIFATVLAIIGLVLVFLQKKGKVSSFTTMTASGPNYVSVGKTVIVPVLLGVLLLYRYSLLWAVLYGAIFLVAYILIQLLVK
;
A
#
# COMPACT_ATOMS: atom_id res chain seq x y z
N MET A 1 -9.40 -19.81 -14.84
CA MET A 1 -9.59 -18.89 -13.69
C MET A 1 -8.27 -18.35 -13.16
N ASP A 2 -7.14 -19.01 -13.46
CA ASP A 2 -5.82 -18.67 -12.94
C ASP A 2 -5.24 -17.36 -13.51
N GLY A 3 -5.46 -17.06 -14.79
CA GLY A 3 -4.94 -15.83 -15.41
C GLY A 3 -5.51 -14.53 -14.80
N LEU A 4 -6.78 -14.53 -14.40
CA LEU A 4 -7.42 -13.36 -13.79
C LEU A 4 -6.97 -13.16 -12.34
N PHE A 5 -6.78 -14.27 -11.60
CA PHE A 5 -6.22 -14.22 -10.24
C PHE A 5 -4.79 -13.67 -10.24
N VAL A 6 -3.94 -14.20 -11.12
CA VAL A 6 -2.55 -13.74 -11.28
C VAL A 6 -2.51 -12.27 -11.72
N GLY A 7 -3.37 -11.88 -12.67
CA GLY A 7 -3.48 -10.48 -13.10
C GLY A 7 -3.87 -9.53 -11.97
N LEU A 8 -4.86 -9.90 -11.15
CA LEU A 8 -5.27 -9.10 -9.98
C LEU A 8 -4.17 -9.03 -8.91
N MET A 9 -3.45 -10.13 -8.68
CA MET A 9 -2.32 -10.16 -7.75
C MET A 9 -1.18 -9.24 -8.19
N ILE A 10 -0.82 -9.26 -9.48
CA ILE A 10 0.19 -8.35 -10.05
C ILE A 10 -0.28 -6.91 -9.89
N PHE A 11 -1.52 -6.62 -10.26
CA PHE A 11 -2.09 -5.27 -10.17
C PHE A 11 -2.08 -4.74 -8.72
N ALA A 12 -2.53 -5.54 -7.76
CA ALA A 12 -2.52 -5.19 -6.34
C ALA A 12 -1.10 -4.95 -5.81
N THR A 13 -0.15 -5.80 -6.21
CA THR A 13 1.26 -5.68 -5.79
C THR A 13 1.91 -4.42 -6.36
N VAL A 14 1.69 -4.12 -7.64
CA VAL A 14 2.22 -2.90 -8.28
C VAL A 14 1.66 -1.65 -7.60
N LEU A 15 0.36 -1.62 -7.31
CA LEU A 15 -0.25 -0.51 -6.58
C LEU A 15 0.33 -0.35 -5.16
N ALA A 16 0.57 -1.46 -4.45
CA ALA A 16 1.16 -1.43 -3.12
C ALA A 16 2.60 -0.89 -3.15
N ILE A 17 3.40 -1.27 -4.14
CA ILE A 17 4.76 -0.75 -4.34
C ILE A 17 4.72 0.74 -4.66
N ILE A 18 3.86 1.18 -5.59
CA ILE A 18 3.70 2.59 -5.93
C ILE A 18 3.32 3.39 -4.67
N GLY A 19 2.38 2.88 -3.87
CA GLY A 19 2.02 3.47 -2.60
C GLY A 19 3.24 3.63 -1.67
N LEU A 20 4.04 2.59 -1.48
CA LEU A 20 5.25 2.65 -0.63
C LEU A 20 6.25 3.69 -1.13
N VAL A 21 6.47 3.75 -2.44
CA VAL A 21 7.34 4.76 -3.06
C VAL A 21 6.82 6.17 -2.79
N LEU A 22 5.51 6.39 -2.91
CA LEU A 22 4.91 7.68 -2.60
C LEU A 22 5.05 8.02 -1.10
N VAL A 23 4.85 7.07 -0.18
CA VAL A 23 5.10 7.28 1.26
C VAL A 23 6.56 7.69 1.50
N PHE A 24 7.51 7.01 0.87
CA PHE A 24 8.93 7.34 0.97
C PHE A 24 9.24 8.76 0.47
N LEU A 25 8.70 9.13 -0.70
CA LEU A 25 8.89 10.45 -1.28
C LEU A 25 8.24 11.56 -0.46
N GLN A 26 7.07 11.30 0.13
CA GLN A 26 6.43 12.21 1.06
C GLN A 26 7.28 12.44 2.30
N LYS A 27 7.82 11.35 2.87
CA LYS A 27 8.65 11.44 4.07
C LYS A 27 9.95 12.20 3.83
N LYS A 28 10.50 12.15 2.61
CA LYS A 28 11.61 13.00 2.17
C LYS A 28 11.22 14.46 1.85
N GLY A 29 9.97 14.85 2.01
CA GLY A 29 9.47 16.19 1.65
C GLY A 29 9.46 16.48 0.15
N LYS A 30 9.64 15.46 -0.72
CA LYS A 30 9.62 15.64 -2.18
C LYS A 30 8.21 15.65 -2.77
N VAL A 31 7.24 15.10 -2.05
CA VAL A 31 5.84 15.02 -2.47
C VAL A 31 4.98 15.57 -1.35
N SER A 32 4.16 16.56 -1.66
CA SER A 32 3.20 17.15 -0.71
C SER A 32 2.13 16.11 -0.36
N SER A 33 1.59 16.17 0.86
CA SER A 33 0.33 15.49 1.18
C SER A 33 -0.74 15.93 0.19
N PHE A 34 -1.46 14.97 -0.42
CA PHE A 34 -2.60 15.31 -1.26
C PHE A 34 -3.71 15.87 -0.38
N THR A 35 -3.91 17.18 -0.44
CA THR A 35 -5.08 17.84 0.14
C THR A 35 -6.26 17.55 -0.77
N THR A 36 -6.99 16.48 -0.48
CA THR A 36 -8.30 16.27 -1.10
C THR A 36 -9.30 17.23 -0.46
N MET A 37 -9.82 18.17 -1.24
CA MET A 37 -10.98 18.96 -0.84
C MET A 37 -12.20 18.04 -0.80
N THR A 38 -12.64 17.72 0.42
CA THR A 38 -13.94 17.06 0.64
C THR A 38 -14.99 18.13 0.96
N ALA A 39 -16.27 17.78 0.82
CA ALA A 39 -17.38 18.68 1.14
C ALA A 39 -17.35 19.23 2.58
N SER A 40 -16.58 18.60 3.48
CA SER A 40 -16.35 18.97 4.87
C SER A 40 -15.03 19.72 5.13
N GLY A 41 -14.27 20.09 4.10
CA GLY A 41 -13.00 20.81 4.21
C GLY A 41 -11.79 20.04 3.65
N PRO A 42 -10.58 20.64 3.71
CA PRO A 42 -9.35 19.97 3.27
C PRO A 42 -9.07 18.74 4.14
N ASN A 43 -9.20 17.56 3.54
CA ASN A 43 -8.91 16.29 4.20
C ASN A 43 -7.49 15.87 3.82
N TYR A 44 -6.60 15.86 4.80
CA TYR A 44 -5.24 15.37 4.66
C TYR A 44 -5.27 13.86 4.49
N VAL A 45 -5.37 13.38 3.25
CA VAL A 45 -5.19 11.96 2.97
C VAL A 45 -3.68 11.70 2.99
N SER A 46 -3.19 11.28 4.15
CA SER A 46 -1.82 10.77 4.28
C SER A 46 -1.64 9.64 3.28
N VAL A 47 -0.57 9.65 2.47
CA VAL A 47 -0.36 8.59 1.47
C VAL A 47 -0.13 7.21 2.09
N GLY A 48 0.14 7.16 3.40
CA GLY A 48 0.06 5.91 4.15
C GLY A 48 -1.28 5.18 3.99
N LYS A 49 -2.40 5.89 3.85
CA LYS A 49 -3.72 5.29 3.63
C LYS A 49 -3.87 4.70 2.22
N THR A 50 -3.20 5.26 1.22
CA THR A 50 -3.20 4.74 -0.16
C THR A 50 -2.37 3.46 -0.32
N VAL A 51 -1.45 3.16 0.60
CA VAL A 51 -0.73 1.86 0.66
C VAL A 51 -1.61 0.74 1.20
N ILE A 52 -2.45 1.05 2.19
CA ILE A 52 -3.19 0.03 2.94
C ILE A 52 -4.19 -0.72 2.05
N VAL A 53 -4.91 0.00 1.18
CA VAL A 53 -5.95 -0.58 0.32
C VAL A 53 -5.41 -1.68 -0.62
N PRO A 54 -4.37 -1.43 -1.45
CA PRO A 54 -3.82 -2.46 -2.33
C PRO A 54 -3.12 -3.59 -1.57
N VAL A 55 -2.52 -3.32 -0.41
CA VAL A 55 -1.93 -4.37 0.45
C VAL A 55 -3.01 -5.31 0.98
N LEU A 56 -4.11 -4.77 1.53
CA LEU A 56 -5.24 -5.58 2.00
C LEU A 56 -5.86 -6.40 0.86
N LEU A 57 -5.96 -5.82 -0.33
CA LEU A 57 -6.49 -6.52 -1.51
C LEU A 57 -5.59 -7.70 -1.90
N GLY A 58 -4.26 -7.53 -1.90
CA GLY A 58 -3.29 -8.61 -2.10
C GLY A 58 -3.35 -9.69 -1.02
N VAL A 59 -3.48 -9.30 0.26
CA VAL A 59 -3.67 -10.24 1.38
C VAL A 59 -4.94 -11.06 1.20
N LEU A 60 -6.05 -10.42 0.83
CA LEU A 60 -7.34 -11.09 0.67
C LEU A 60 -7.33 -12.12 -0.48
N LEU A 61 -6.69 -11.75 -1.60
CA LEU A 61 -6.50 -12.66 -2.74
C LEU A 61 -5.65 -13.87 -2.33
N LEU A 62 -4.52 -13.63 -1.65
CA LEU A 62 -3.66 -14.71 -1.17
C LEU A 62 -4.32 -15.55 -0.09
N TYR A 63 -5.14 -14.98 0.80
CA TYR A 63 -5.84 -15.71 1.85
C TYR A 63 -6.73 -16.80 1.27
N ARG A 64 -7.33 -16.52 0.11
CA ARG A 64 -8.16 -17.48 -0.63
C ARG A 64 -7.38 -18.66 -1.20
N TYR A 65 -6.06 -18.51 -1.39
CA TYR A 65 -5.16 -19.55 -1.89
C TYR A 65 -4.41 -20.26 -0.75
N SER A 66 -3.85 -19.49 0.19
CA SER A 66 -3.08 -19.97 1.32
C SER A 66 -2.91 -18.89 2.39
N LEU A 67 -3.29 -19.22 3.62
CA LEU A 67 -3.13 -18.36 4.78
C LEU A 67 -1.68 -17.92 4.99
N LEU A 68 -0.73 -18.86 4.84
CA LEU A 68 0.69 -18.59 5.09
C LEU A 68 1.23 -17.52 4.12
N TRP A 69 0.91 -17.64 2.84
CA TRP A 69 1.33 -16.67 1.82
C TRP A 69 0.69 -15.30 2.05
N ALA A 70 -0.56 -15.25 2.50
CA ALA A 70 -1.26 -14.00 2.84
C ALA A 70 -0.58 -13.26 4.00
N VAL A 71 -0.23 -13.99 5.06
CA VAL A 71 0.46 -13.43 6.23
C VAL A 71 1.85 -12.92 5.85
N LEU A 72 2.63 -13.70 5.08
CA LEU A 72 3.95 -13.28 4.61
C LEU A 72 3.88 -12.01 3.76
N TYR A 73 2.94 -11.96 2.82
CA TYR A 73 2.73 -10.78 1.97
C TYR A 73 2.42 -9.54 2.83
N GLY A 74 1.44 -9.64 3.73
CA GLY A 74 1.08 -8.53 4.62
C GLY A 74 2.26 -8.09 5.50
N ALA A 75 3.01 -9.03 6.07
CA ALA A 75 4.17 -8.76 6.91
C ALA A 75 5.29 -8.02 6.15
N ILE A 76 5.59 -8.42 4.91
CA ILE A 76 6.62 -7.77 4.08
C ILE A 76 6.28 -6.28 3.86
N PHE A 77 5.06 -5.99 3.44
CA PHE A 77 4.62 -4.61 3.20
C PHE A 77 4.55 -3.78 4.49
N LEU A 78 4.14 -4.39 5.60
CA LEU A 78 4.12 -3.74 6.90
C LEU A 78 5.54 -3.39 7.38
N VAL A 79 6.48 -4.32 7.29
CA VAL A 79 7.89 -4.10 7.64
C VAL A 79 8.49 -3.02 6.75
N ALA A 80 8.27 -3.06 5.43
CA ALA A 80 8.74 -2.04 4.51
C ALA A 80 8.20 -0.65 4.87
N TYR A 81 6.91 -0.55 5.22
CA TYR A 81 6.30 0.70 5.67
C TYR A 81 6.94 1.21 6.97
N ILE A 82 7.12 0.34 7.97
CA ILE A 82 7.77 0.71 9.24
C ILE A 82 9.22 1.14 9.00
N LEU A 83 9.96 0.45 8.14
CA LEU A 83 11.33 0.82 7.77
C LEU A 83 11.40 2.22 7.16
N ILE A 84 10.47 2.56 6.25
CA ILE A 84 10.35 3.93 5.73
C ILE A 84 10.07 4.91 6.88
N GLN A 85 9.15 4.56 7.78
CA GLN A 85 8.78 5.37 8.94
C GLN A 85 9.89 5.52 10.00
N LEU A 86 10.89 4.66 10.04
CA LEU A 86 12.02 4.78 10.97
C LEU A 86 13.28 5.39 10.32
N LEU A 87 13.59 5.01 9.08
CA LEU A 87 14.87 5.32 8.45
C LEU A 87 14.88 6.64 7.68
N VAL A 88 13.74 7.10 7.18
CA VAL A 88 13.66 8.32 6.35
C VAL A 88 13.32 9.51 7.23
N LYS A 89 14.24 10.46 7.46
CA LYS A 89 13.91 11.72 8.14
C LYS A 89 13.35 12.75 7.18
#